data_AF-A0A8T3XBT1-F1
#
_entry.id   AF-A0A8T3XBT1-F1
#
_cell.length_a   1.000
_cell.length_b   1.000
_cell.length_c   1.000
_cell.angle_alpha   90.00
_cell.angle_beta   90.00
_cell.angle_gamma   90.00
#
_symmetry.space_group_name_H-M   'P 1'
#
loop_
_entity.id
_entity.type
_entity.pdbx_description
1 polymer ?
#
loop_
_entity_poly.entity_id
_entity_poly.type
_entity_poly.pdbx_seq_one_letter_code
_entity_poly.pdbx_strand_id
1 'polypeptide(L)' 'MALLKYKELKQLNENSIDTKMTELKLELIKANVAANRVNAKTKEIKRSIARLKTFISSTEVKNK' A
#
# COMPACT_ATOMS: atom_id res chain seq x y z
N MET A 1 -2.29 3.81 -13.23
CA MET A 1 -1.63 3.79 -11.90
C MET A 1 -1.29 2.33 -11.60
N ALA A 2 -0.03 2.00 -11.33
CA ALA A 2 0.39 0.60 -11.23
C ALA A 2 -0.15 -0.03 -9.93
N LEU A 3 -1.05 -1.01 -10.07
CA LEU A 3 -1.46 -1.89 -8.98
C LEU A 3 -0.22 -2.62 -8.47
N LEU A 4 0.23 -2.33 -7.25
CA LEU A 4 1.32 -3.05 -6.60
C LEU A 4 1.05 -4.56 -6.66
N LYS A 5 1.88 -5.26 -7.44
CA LYS A 5 1.83 -6.71 -7.57
C LYS A 5 2.68 -7.35 -6.47
N TYR A 6 2.28 -8.54 -6.05
CA TYR A 6 3.02 -9.28 -5.03
C TYR A 6 4.50 -9.53 -5.41
N LYS A 7 4.78 -9.70 -6.71
CA LYS A 7 6.14 -9.84 -7.24
C LYS A 7 7.02 -8.61 -6.97
N GLU A 8 6.44 -7.42 -7.07
CA GLU A 8 7.13 -6.15 -6.82
C GLU A 8 7.37 -5.93 -5.32
N LEU A 9 6.41 -6.33 -4.48
CA LEU A 9 6.56 -6.31 -3.02
C LEU A 9 7.69 -7.23 -2.54
N LYS A 10 7.86 -8.39 -3.16
CA LYS A 10 8.94 -9.33 -2.82
C LYS A 10 10.35 -8.79 -3.16
N GLN A 11 10.45 -7.85 -4.09
CA GLN A 11 11.72 -7.24 -4.52
C GLN A 11 12.06 -5.97 -3.74
N LEU A 12 11.17 -5.50 -2.87
CA LEU A 12 11.36 -4.29 -2.06
C LEU A 12 12.10 -4.63 -0.75
N ASN A 13 13.04 -3.78 -0.37
CA ASN A 13 13.73 -3.81 0.93
C ASN A 13 12.81 -3.27 2.04
N GLU A 14 13.01 -3.67 3.30
CA GLU A 14 12.17 -3.25 4.44
C GLU A 14 12.00 -1.72 4.54
N ASN A 15 13.09 -0.95 4.45
CA ASN A 15 13.04 0.52 4.45
C ASN A 15 12.20 1.10 3.30
N SER A 16 12.23 0.44 2.14
CA SER A 16 11.46 0.88 0.96
C SER A 16 9.98 0.53 1.09
N ILE A 17 9.63 -0.52 1.84
CA ILE A 17 8.25 -0.91 2.13
C ILE A 17 7.58 0.16 3.01
N ASP A 18 8.25 0.62 4.06
CA ASP A 18 7.73 1.67 4.96
C ASP A 18 7.58 3.02 4.26
N THR A 19 8.55 3.37 3.42
CA THR A 19 8.48 4.58 2.59
C THR A 19 7.26 4.49 1.65
N LYS A 20 7.07 3.35 0.98
CA LYS A 20 5.93 3.14 0.08
C LYS A 20 4.59 3.14 0.81
N MET A 21 4.53 2.58 2.02
CA MET A 21 3.34 2.60 2.87
C MET A 21 2.95 4.04 3.23
N THR A 22 3.95 4.86 3.57
CA THR A 22 3.74 6.27 3.93
C THR A 22 3.28 7.09 2.74
N GLU A 23 3.89 6.90 1.56
CA GLU A 23 3.45 7.52 0.30
C GLU A 23 1.99 7.19 -0.03
N LEU A 24 1.62 5.91 0.03
CA LEU A 24 0.25 5.47 -0.28
C LEU A 24 -0.78 6.04 0.71
N LYS A 25 -0.43 6.16 1.99
CA LYS A 25 -1.28 6.82 3.00
C LYS A 25 -1.47 8.30 2.69
N LEU A 26 -0.40 9.02 2.35
CA LEU A 26 -0.47 10.44 1.97
C LEU A 26 -1.31 10.64 0.71
N GLU A 27 -1.15 9.77 -0.29
CA GLU A 27 -1.96 9.85 -1.50
C GLU A 27 -3.44 9.54 -1.22
N LEU A 28 -3.74 8.60 -0.32
CA LEU A 28 -5.10 8.34 0.13
C LEU A 28 -5.73 9.56 0.79
N ILE A 29 -4.99 10.25 1.66
CA ILE A 29 -5.45 11.46 2.34
C ILE A 29 -5.74 12.55 1.30
N LYS A 30 -4.80 12.82 0.39
CA LYS A 30 -4.98 13.81 -0.69
C LYS A 30 -6.19 13.48 -1.56
N ALA A 31 -6.37 12.22 -1.94
CA ALA A 31 -7.48 11.78 -2.76
C ALA A 31 -8.83 11.87 -2.01
N ASN A 32 -8.85 11.61 -0.70
CA ASN A 32 -10.05 11.77 0.12
C ASN A 32 -10.43 13.24 0.27
N VAL A 33 -9.47 14.13 0.53
CA VAL A 33 -9.70 15.59 0.65
C VAL A 33 -10.22 16.17 -0.66
N ALA A 34 -9.64 15.77 -1.80
CA ALA A 34 -10.05 16.27 -3.10
C ALA A 34 -11.45 15.78 -3.54
N ALA A 35 -11.81 14.53 -3.20
CA ALA A 35 -13.06 13.92 -3.67
C ALA A 35 -14.22 14.09 -2.68
N ASN A 36 -13.95 14.25 -1.38
CA ASN A 36 -14.92 14.25 -0.28
C ASN A 36 -15.87 13.02 -0.26
N ARG A 37 -15.59 12.00 -1.07
CA ARG A 37 -16.33 10.73 -1.23
C ARG A 37 -15.41 9.63 -1.74
N VAL A 38 -15.77 8.37 -1.48
CA VAL A 38 -15.02 7.21 -1.98
C VAL A 38 -15.17 7.10 -3.50
N ASN A 39 -14.06 7.08 -4.22
CA ASN A 39 -14.02 6.97 -5.68
C ASN A 39 -13.15 5.75 -6.08
N ALA A 40 -13.08 5.45 -7.38
CA ALA A 40 -12.29 4.32 -7.88
C ALA A 40 -10.81 4.42 -7.45
N LYS A 41 -10.24 5.62 -7.51
CA LYS A 41 -8.85 5.88 -7.10
C LYS A 41 -8.60 5.57 -5.61
N THR A 42 -9.49 6.00 -4.72
CA THR A 42 -9.33 5.73 -3.28
C THR A 42 -9.53 4.25 -2.95
N LYS A 43 -10.39 3.53 -3.69
CA LYS A 43 -10.51 2.06 -3.57
C LYS A 43 -9.24 1.33 -4.00
N GLU A 44 -8.60 1.76 -5.09
CA GLU A 44 -7.34 1.19 -5.55
C GLU A 44 -6.20 1.40 -4.55
N ILE A 45 -6.06 2.63 -4.03
CA ILE A 45 -5.03 2.94 -3.02
C ILE A 45 -5.23 2.09 -1.76
N LYS A 46 -6.48 1.95 -1.27
CA LYS A 46 -6.80 1.07 -0.13
C LYS A 46 -6.44 -0.39 -0.40
N ARG A 47 -6.66 -0.90 -1.62
CA ARG A 47 -6.26 -2.27 -2.00
C ARG A 47 -4.74 -2.44 -2.00
N SER A 48 -3.99 -1.45 -2.49
CA SER A 48 -2.53 -1.47 -2.46
C SER A 48 -1.99 -1.49 -1.02
N ILE A 49 -2.55 -0.65 -0.13
CA ILE A 49 -2.21 -0.64 1.30
C ILE A 49 -2.52 -1.99 1.95
N ALA A 50 -3.68 -2.59 1.66
CA ALA A 50 -4.06 -3.89 2.20
C ALA A 50 -3.07 -4.99 1.79
N ARG A 51 -2.67 -5.03 0.50
CA ARG A 51 -1.67 -5.99 0.01
C ARG A 51 -0.32 -5.82 0.68
N LEU A 52 0.12 -4.58 0.87
CA LEU A 52 1.38 -4.28 1.52
C LEU A 52 1.35 -4.68 3.00
N LYS A 53 0.24 -4.44 3.69
CA LYS A 53 0.02 -4.89 5.08
C LYS A 53 0.00 -6.42 5.20
N THR A 54 -0.66 -7.12 4.27
CA THR A 54 -0.65 -8.58 4.21
C THR A 54 0.75 -9.13 3.94
N PHE A 55 1.53 -8.47 3.07
CA PHE A 55 2.91 -8.87 2.80
C PHE A 55 3.77 -8.78 4.07
N ILE A 56 3.75 -7.65 4.78
CA ILE A 56 4.48 -7.46 6.05
C ILE A 56 4.06 -8.51 7.08
N SER A 57 2.76 -8.69 7.29
CA SER A 57 2.27 -9.69 8.25
C SER A 57 2.68 -11.12 7.87
N SER A 58 2.72 -11.43 6.56
CA SER A 58 3.17 -12.74 6.08
C SER A 58 4.68 -12.94 6.20
N THR A 59 5.49 -11.89 6.16
CA THR A 59 6.95 -12.00 6.34
C THR A 59 7.31 -12.11 7.82
N GLU A 60 6.64 -11.37 8.70
CA GLU A 60 6.82 -11.45 10.15
C GLU A 60 6.45 -12.84 10.71
N VAL A 61 5.40 -13.47 10.17
CA VAL A 61 4.98 -14.83 10.57
C VAL A 61 5.96 -15.92 10.11
N LYS A 62 6.80 -15.67 9.09
CA LYS A 62 7.81 -16.63 8.63
C LYS A 62 9.14 -16.55 9.37
N ASN A 63 9.41 -15.44 10.07
CA ASN A 63 10.64 -15.21 10.81
C ASN A 63 10.50 -15.48 12.32
N LYS A 64 9.40 -16.13 12.73
CA LYS A 64 9.07 -16.45 14.13
C LYS A 64 8.88 -17.95 14.29
#